data_AF-A0A9W9JIF6-F1
#
_entry.id   AF-A0A9W9JIF6-F1
#
_cell.length_a   1.000
_cell.length_b   1.000
_cell.length_c   1.000
_cell.angle_alpha   90.00
_cell.angle_beta   90.00
_cell.angle_gamma   90.00
#
_symmetry.space_group_name_H-M   'P 1'
#
loop_
_entity.id
_entity.type
_entity.pdbx_description
1 polymer ?
#
loop_
_entity_poly.entity_id
_entity_poly.type
_entity_poly.pdbx_seq_one_letter_code
_entity_poly.pdbx_strand_id
1 'polypeptide(L)'
;MQTGVVDLLLQQGSRVDINCQNNKDGETALSAAARLGGQGLHILKLILEDSRTVLNAVDKSGKSALWHADSKGHVQVVNELLKDPRLHSDLTYVPSAVGKH
;
A
#
# COMPACT_ATOMS: atom_id res chain seq x y z
N MET A 1 2.35 17.93 -10.86
CA MET A 1 1.00 17.82 -11.47
C MET A 1 0.90 16.50 -12.21
N GLN A 2 0.44 15.42 -11.57
CA GLN A 2 -0.08 14.19 -12.19
C GLN A 2 -0.99 13.48 -11.17
N THR A 3 -2.14 14.07 -10.84
CA THR A 3 -3.09 13.49 -9.85
C THR A 3 -4.45 13.15 -10.44
N GLY A 4 -4.82 13.71 -11.60
CA GLY A 4 -6.15 13.51 -12.19
C GLY A 4 -6.49 12.06 -12.58
N VAL A 5 -5.50 11.19 -12.81
CA VAL A 5 -5.77 9.79 -13.21
C VAL A 5 -6.22 8.94 -12.01
N VAL A 6 -5.67 9.18 -10.82
CA VAL A 6 -6.01 8.42 -9.60
C VAL A 6 -7.42 8.79 -9.13
N ASP A 7 -7.73 10.09 -9.12
CA ASP A 7 -9.07 10.58 -8.75
C ASP A 7 -10.16 10.03 -9.70
N LEU A 8 -9.89 10.02 -11.01
CA LEU A 8 -10.81 9.46 -12.02
C LEU A 8 -10.98 7.95 -11.88
N LEU A 9 -9.92 7.21 -11.53
CA LEU A 9 -10.00 5.75 -11.29
C LEU A 9 -10.81 5.42 -10.03
N LEU A 10 -10.67 6.20 -8.96
CA LEU A 10 -11.43 6.02 -7.73
C LEU A 10 -12.92 6.43 -7.91
N GLN A 11 -13.20 7.47 -8.72
CA GLN A 11 -14.57 7.88 -9.04
C GLN A 11 -15.37 6.86 -9.89
N GLN A 12 -14.72 5.91 -10.55
CA GLN A 12 -15.39 4.83 -11.28
C GLN A 12 -16.00 3.73 -10.37
N GLY A 13 -15.85 3.83 -9.04
CA GLY A 13 -16.55 2.97 -8.08
C GLY A 13 -16.17 1.48 -8.16
N SER A 14 -17.14 0.58 -7.93
CA SER A 14 -16.95 -0.87 -7.68
C SER A 14 -16.33 -1.70 -8.81
N ARG A 15 -15.97 -1.08 -9.94
CA ARG A 15 -15.34 -1.76 -11.08
C ARG A 15 -13.82 -1.85 -10.98
N VAL A 16 -13.20 -0.99 -10.16
CA VAL A 16 -11.75 -0.99 -9.98
C VAL A 16 -11.41 -1.70 -8.68
N ASP A 17 -10.60 -2.76 -8.80
CA ASP A 17 -10.01 -3.43 -7.64
C ASP A 17 -8.82 -2.59 -7.13
N ILE A 18 -9.03 -1.90 -6.01
CA ILE A 18 -8.02 -1.05 -5.38
C ILE A 18 -6.84 -1.85 -4.80
N ASN A 19 -7.03 -3.15 -4.58
CA ASN A 19 -6.03 -4.06 -4.05
C ASN A 19 -5.28 -4.82 -5.16
N CYS A 20 -5.51 -4.47 -6.43
CA CYS A 20 -4.87 -5.10 -7.56
C CYS A 20 -3.34 -5.04 -7.43
N GLN A 21 -2.70 -6.20 -7.63
CA GLN A 21 -1.27 -6.36 -7.61
C GLN A 21 -0.71 -6.36 -9.02
N ASN A 22 0.40 -5.66 -9.22
CA ASN A 22 1.07 -5.70 -10.52
C ASN A 22 1.70 -7.08 -10.79
N ASN A 23 1.85 -7.43 -12.07
CA ASN A 23 2.40 -8.73 -12.45
C ASN A 23 3.90 -8.86 -12.19
N LYS A 24 4.63 -7.75 -12.07
CA LYS A 24 6.10 -7.76 -11.95
C LYS A 24 6.50 -8.15 -10.53
N ASP A 25 6.12 -7.33 -9.58
CA ASP A 25 6.58 -7.37 -8.19
C ASP A 25 5.47 -7.74 -7.21
N GLY A 26 4.20 -7.76 -7.66
CA GLY A 26 3.06 -7.94 -6.76
C GLY A 26 2.75 -6.67 -5.95
N GLU A 27 3.30 -5.51 -6.34
CA GLU A 27 3.02 -4.25 -5.65
C GLU A 27 1.56 -3.82 -5.88
N THR A 28 0.91 -3.34 -4.82
CA THR A 28 -0.38 -2.66 -4.85
C THR A 28 -0.19 -1.16 -5.08
N ALA A 29 -1.28 -0.45 -5.38
CA ALA A 29 -1.26 1.01 -5.44
C ALA A 29 -0.80 1.63 -4.10
N LEU A 30 -1.20 1.02 -2.98
CA LEU A 30 -0.80 1.46 -1.64
C LEU A 30 0.71 1.30 -1.40
N SER A 31 1.30 0.14 -1.76
CA SER A 31 2.74 -0.08 -1.59
C SER A 31 3.57 0.82 -2.51
N ALA A 32 3.11 1.08 -3.73
CA ALA A 32 3.74 2.04 -4.64
C ALA A 32 3.70 3.48 -4.07
N ALA A 33 2.54 3.93 -3.57
CA ALA A 33 2.40 5.24 -2.95
C ALA A 33 3.30 5.37 -1.71
N ALA A 34 3.37 4.32 -0.88
CA ALA A 34 4.22 4.30 0.29
C ALA A 34 5.72 4.36 -0.05
N ARG A 35 6.13 3.66 -1.11
CA ARG A 35 7.51 3.66 -1.63
C ARG A 35 7.94 5.04 -2.15
N LEU A 36 7.01 5.82 -2.71
CA LEU A 36 7.25 7.18 -3.23
C LEU A 36 7.38 8.24 -2.12
N GLY A 37 6.99 7.94 -0.89
CA GLY A 37 7.12 8.87 0.23
C GLY A 37 6.24 10.11 0.09
N GLY A 38 6.80 11.29 0.37
CA GLY A 38 6.08 12.56 0.33
C GLY A 38 5.36 12.85 -1.00
N GLN A 39 5.90 12.38 -2.14
CA GLN A 39 5.26 12.54 -3.45
C GLN A 39 4.02 11.66 -3.61
N GLY A 40 3.97 10.52 -2.91
CA GLY A 40 2.85 9.58 -2.90
C GLY A 40 1.84 9.84 -1.78
N LEU A 41 2.12 10.78 -0.85
CA LEU A 41 1.31 10.98 0.36
C LEU A 41 -0.16 11.31 0.07
N HIS A 42 -0.42 12.12 -0.96
CA HIS A 42 -1.78 12.46 -1.36
C HIS A 42 -2.54 11.24 -1.90
N ILE A 43 -1.90 10.44 -2.76
CA ILE A 43 -2.45 9.19 -3.30
C ILE A 43 -2.70 8.19 -2.17
N LEU A 44 -1.76 8.07 -1.24
CA LEU A 44 -1.88 7.20 -0.08
C LEU A 44 -3.12 7.56 0.75
N LYS A 45 -3.33 8.84 1.04
CA LYS A 45 -4.53 9.29 1.78
C LYS A 45 -5.83 8.95 1.06
N LEU A 46 -5.90 9.19 -0.25
CA LEU A 46 -7.06 8.82 -1.07
C LEU A 46 -7.35 7.32 -1.03
N ILE A 47 -6.30 6.49 -1.07
CA ILE A 47 -6.46 5.02 -0.98
C ILE A 47 -6.91 4.61 0.43
N LEU A 48 -6.43 5.27 1.48
CA LEU A 48 -6.84 4.99 2.87
C LEU A 48 -8.30 5.38 3.13
N GLU A 49 -8.84 6.39 2.45
CA GLU A 49 -10.26 6.77 2.55
C GLU A 49 -11.20 5.66 2.03
N ASP A 50 -10.72 4.76 1.17
CA ASP A 50 -11.51 3.62 0.71
C ASP A 50 -11.50 2.49 1.77
N SER A 51 -12.70 2.14 2.25
CA SER A 51 -12.88 1.10 3.27
C SER A 51 -12.48 -0.30 2.78
N ARG A 52 -12.43 -0.53 1.46
CA ARG A 52 -12.10 -1.81 0.83
C ARG A 52 -10.59 -2.08 0.75
N THR A 53 -9.76 -1.10 1.08
CA THR A 53 -8.30 -1.21 0.99
C THR A 53 -7.76 -2.23 2.01
N VAL A 54 -6.95 -3.16 1.52
CA VAL A 54 -6.20 -4.14 2.31
C VAL A 54 -4.82 -3.57 2.61
N LEU A 55 -4.64 -3.04 3.82
CA LEU A 55 -3.42 -2.33 4.22
C LEU A 55 -2.20 -3.24 4.39
N ASN A 56 -2.45 -4.52 4.64
CA ASN A 56 -1.42 -5.50 4.98
C ASN A 56 -1.05 -6.40 3.80
N ALA A 57 -1.51 -6.04 2.59
CA ALA A 57 -1.10 -6.74 1.38
C ALA A 57 0.42 -6.67 1.23
N VAL A 58 1.02 -7.81 0.91
CA VAL A 58 2.46 -7.95 0.69
C VAL A 58 2.76 -8.19 -0.78
N ASP A 59 3.86 -7.63 -1.24
CA ASP A 59 4.40 -7.92 -2.56
C ASP A 59 4.99 -9.35 -2.63
N LYS A 60 5.52 -9.75 -3.80
CA LYS A 60 6.13 -11.08 -3.99
C LYS A 60 7.36 -11.32 -3.11
N SER A 61 7.96 -10.27 -2.56
CA SER A 61 9.07 -10.36 -1.61
C SER A 61 8.59 -10.39 -0.15
N GLY A 62 7.28 -10.45 0.09
CA GLY A 62 6.71 -10.43 1.44
C GLY A 62 6.71 -9.05 2.09
N LYS A 63 6.86 -7.96 1.33
CA LYS A 63 6.97 -6.60 1.88
C LYS A 63 5.65 -5.85 1.74
N SER A 64 5.20 -5.24 2.83
CA SER A 64 3.99 -4.41 2.88
C SER A 64 4.26 -2.95 2.54
N ALA A 65 3.19 -2.17 2.36
CA ALA A 65 3.29 -0.71 2.21
C ALA A 65 4.03 -0.05 3.39
N LEU A 66 3.78 -0.51 4.62
CA LEU A 66 4.47 -0.03 5.83
C LEU A 66 5.98 -0.33 5.76
N TRP A 67 6.37 -1.54 5.34
CA TRP A 67 7.78 -1.92 5.16
C TRP A 67 8.50 -1.00 4.15
N HIS A 68 7.85 -0.71 3.01
CA HIS A 68 8.42 0.17 1.99
C HIS A 68 8.59 1.61 2.46
N ALA A 69 7.66 2.12 3.28
CA ALA A 69 7.77 3.45 3.87
C ALA A 69 8.87 3.51 4.93
N ASP A 70 8.91 2.53 5.84
CA ASP A 70 9.87 2.47 6.94
C ASP A 70 11.31 2.27 6.44
N SER A 71 11.53 1.30 5.54
CA SER A 71 12.86 1.00 4.97
C SER A 71 13.48 2.17 4.19
N LYS A 72 12.64 3.12 3.73
CA LYS A 72 13.06 4.33 3.01
C LYS A 72 13.09 5.58 3.88
N GLY A 73 12.72 5.48 5.17
CA GLY A 73 12.70 6.61 6.09
C GLY A 73 11.57 7.61 5.83
N HIS A 74 10.47 7.19 5.19
CA HIS A 74 9.33 8.05 4.87
C HIS A 74 8.42 8.24 6.08
N VAL A 75 8.92 8.92 7.11
CA VAL A 75 8.27 9.08 8.43
C VAL A 75 6.83 9.60 8.32
N GLN A 76 6.58 10.57 7.43
CA GLN A 76 5.22 11.09 7.22
C GLN A 76 4.24 10.02 6.73
N VAL A 77 4.68 9.15 5.82
CA VAL A 77 3.86 8.04 5.31
C VAL A 77 3.64 6.99 6.38
N VAL A 78 4.68 6.62 7.12
CA VAL A 78 4.58 5.67 8.25
C VAL A 78 3.54 6.17 9.25
N ASN A 79 3.62 7.45 9.63
CA ASN A 79 2.67 8.06 10.55
C ASN A 79 1.23 8.08 10.01
N GLU A 80 1.01 8.30 8.71
CA GLU A 80 -0.34 8.23 8.14
C GLU A 80 -0.88 6.80 8.11
N LEU A 81 -0.06 5.81 7.75
CA LEU A 81 -0.46 4.40 7.75
C LEU A 81 -0.84 3.92 9.17
N LEU A 82 -0.03 4.26 10.18
CA LEU A 82 -0.25 3.85 11.57
C LEU A 82 -1.47 4.51 12.24
N LYS A 83 -2.04 5.57 11.65
CA LYS A 83 -3.30 6.16 12.14
C LYS A 83 -4.51 5.28 11.82
N ASP A 84 -4.40 4.41 10.81
CA ASP A 84 -5.52 3.58 10.40
C ASP A 84 -5.62 2.33 11.28
N PRO A 85 -6.73 2.16 12.03
CA PRO A 85 -6.88 1.03 12.95
C PRO A 85 -7.01 -0.32 12.24
N ARG A 86 -7.25 -0.35 10.91
CA ARG A 86 -7.27 -1.59 10.11
C ARG A 86 -5.87 -2.13 9.88
N LEU A 87 -4.84 -1.30 10.05
CA LEU A 87 -3.45 -1.71 9.94
C LEU A 87 -3.07 -2.43 11.23
N HIS A 88 -2.91 -3.75 11.16
CA HIS A 88 -2.28 -4.46 12.26
C HIS A 88 -0.77 -4.17 12.22
N SER A 89 -0.24 -3.61 13.31
CA SER A 89 1.19 -3.33 13.46
C SER A 89 2.04 -4.60 13.65
N ASP A 90 1.44 -5.78 13.53
CA ASP A 90 2.13 -7.06 13.66
C ASP A 90 2.99 -7.35 12.42
N LEU A 91 4.12 -6.66 12.36
CA LEU A 91 5.20 -6.85 11.39
C LEU A 91 5.94 -8.19 11.60
N THR A 92 5.41 -9.13 12.39
CA THR A 92 5.98 -10.48 12.55
C THR A 92 5.40 -11.50 11.57
N TYR A 93 4.38 -11.16 10.77
CA TYR A 93 3.94 -12.03 9.69
C TYR A 93 4.91 -11.98 8.49
N VAL A 94 6.01 -12.70 8.63
CA VAL A 94 6.66 -13.34 7.49
C VAL A 94 5.68 -14.41 7.00
N PRO A 95 5.12 -14.33 5.77
CA PRO A 95 4.50 -15.51 5.19
C PRO A 95 5.62 -16.55 5.10
N SER A 96 5.61 -17.47 6.05
CA SER A 96 6.46 -18.64 6.07
C SER A 96 6.03 -19.51 4.89
N ALA A 97 6.47 -19.15 3.69
CA ALA A 97 6.86 -20.14 2.71
C ALA A 97 8.20 -20.68 3.26
N VAL A 98 8.23 -21.83 3.95
CA VAL A 98 7.86 -23.14 3.40
C VAL A 98 8.15 -23.17 1.90
N GLY A 99 9.43 -23.32 1.62
CA GLY A 99 10.02 -23.63 0.33
C GLY A 99 11.41 -24.22 0.51
N LYS A 100 11.63 -25.00 1.57
CA LYS A 100 12.67 -26.02 1.59
C LYS A 100 12.05 -27.26 0.95
N HIS A 101 12.29 -27.44 -0.35
CA HIS A 101 12.47 -28.74 -0.99
C HIS A 101 13.28 -28.53 -2.26
#